data_AF-A0A957RC05-F1
#
_entry.id   AF-A0A957RC05-F1
#
_cell.length_a   1.000
_cell.length_b   1.000
_cell.length_c   1.000
_cell.angle_alpha   90.00
_cell.angle_beta   90.00
_cell.angle_gamma   90.00
#
_symmetry.space_group_name_H-M   'P 1'
#
loop_
_entity.id
_entity.type
_entity.pdbx_description
1 polymer ?
#
loop_
_entity_poly.entity_id
_entity_poly.type
_entity_poly.pdbx_seq_one_letter_code
_entity_poly.pdbx_strand_id
1 'polypeptide(L)' 'LVRDVRAVSGYLSGDATQLHFGIPAGAVLEKLAVRWPDGATSVVDNPAAGHHLTITRPQ' A
#
# COMPACT_ATOMS: atom_id res chain seq x y z
N LEU A 1 -8.40 6.77 11.71
CA LEU A 1 -8.41 7.65 10.52
C LEU A 1 -8.28 6.76 9.29
N VAL A 2 -9.12 6.94 8.27
CA VAL A 2 -9.08 6.17 7.01
C VAL A 2 -8.72 7.15 5.90
N ARG A 3 -7.85 6.73 4.97
CA ARG A 3 -7.52 7.49 3.75
C ARG A 3 -7.97 6.69 2.55
N ASP A 4 -8.85 7.27 1.75
CA ASP A 4 -9.23 6.72 0.46
C ASP A 4 -8.25 7.17 -0.62
N VAL A 5 -8.02 6.29 -1.61
CA VAL A 5 -7.22 6.57 -2.80
C VAL A 5 -8.04 6.21 -4.02
N ARG A 6 -8.05 7.10 -5.03
CA ARG A 6 -8.78 6.91 -6.28
C ARG A 6 -7.77 6.99 -7.42
N ALA A 7 -7.82 6.03 -8.34
CA ALA A 7 -6.89 6.00 -9.48
C ALA A 7 -7.28 6.98 -10.60
N VAL A 8 -8.55 7.36 -10.68
CA VAL A 8 -9.09 8.22 -11.74
C VAL A 8 -9.88 9.35 -11.10
N SER A 9 -9.56 10.57 -11.51
CA SER A 9 -10.22 11.79 -11.06
C SER A 9 -10.95 12.53 -12.21
N GLY A 10 -10.73 12.16 -13.47
CA GLY A 10 -11.44 12.71 -14.63
C GLY A 10 -11.00 12.12 -15.98
N TYR A 11 -11.48 12.70 -17.09
CA TYR A 11 -11.05 12.29 -18.44
C TYR A 11 -9.56 12.60 -18.64
N LEU A 12 -8.78 11.55 -18.94
CA LEU A 12 -7.31 11.61 -19.06
C LEU A 12 -6.58 12.15 -17.81
N SER A 13 -7.23 12.13 -16.64
CA SER A 13 -6.68 12.61 -15.37
C SER A 13 -6.75 11.50 -14.32
N GLY A 14 -5.64 11.25 -13.64
CA GLY A 14 -5.56 10.25 -12.58
C GLY A 14 -4.62 10.69 -11.48
N ASP A 15 -4.96 10.30 -10.25
CA ASP A 15 -4.10 10.51 -9.09
C ASP A 15 -3.14 9.32 -8.93
N ALA A 16 -2.02 9.56 -8.25
CA ALA A 16 -1.10 8.48 -7.92
C ALA A 16 -1.80 7.45 -7.01
N THR A 17 -1.78 6.18 -7.42
CA THR A 17 -2.28 5.07 -6.62
C THR A 17 -1.30 4.62 -5.53
N GLN A 18 -0.17 5.33 -5.39
CA GLN A 18 0.85 5.05 -4.40
C GLN A 18 0.43 5.54 -3.01
N LEU A 19 0.56 4.65 -2.03
CA LEU A 19 0.35 4.95 -0.62
C LEU A 19 1.70 5.22 0.06
N HIS A 20 1.78 6.31 0.82
CA HIS A 20 2.94 6.64 1.63
C HIS A 20 2.62 6.48 3.11
N PHE A 21 3.47 5.74 3.81
CA PHE A 21 3.41 5.55 5.26
C PHE A 21 4.65 6.18 5.87
N GLY A 22 4.46 7.23 6.67
CA GLY A 22 5.53 7.86 7.44
C GLY A 22 5.88 7.00 8.64
N ILE A 23 7.10 6.46 8.69
CA ILE A 23 7.58 5.64 9.80
C ILE A 23 8.68 6.41 10.54
N PRO A 24 8.64 6.51 11.88
CA PRO A 24 9.69 7.14 12.65
C PRO A 24 11.06 6.49 12.42
N ALA A 25 12.12 7.27 12.46
CA ALA A 25 13.48 6.77 12.38
C ALA A 25 13.76 5.77 13.52
N GLY A 26 14.34 4.61 13.19
CA GLY A 26 14.64 3.55 14.15
C GLY A 26 13.46 2.65 14.52
N ALA A 27 12.24 2.91 14.02
CA ALA A 27 11.13 1.99 14.20
C ALA A 27 11.30 0.75 13.31
N VAL A 28 10.94 -0.42 13.84
CA VAL A 28 10.95 -1.69 13.11
C VAL A 28 9.55 -1.90 12.53
N LEU A 29 9.45 -2.09 11.22
CA LEU A 29 8.20 -2.51 10.60
C LEU A 29 8.08 -4.02 10.77
N GLU A 30 7.02 -4.48 11.43
CA GLU A 30 6.79 -5.91 11.63
C GLU A 30 6.05 -6.55 10.46
N LYS A 31 5.03 -5.86 9.92
CA LYS A 31 4.14 -6.46 8.92
C LYS A 31 3.37 -5.42 8.11
N LEU A 32 3.23 -5.70 6.82
CA LEU A 32 2.28 -5.03 5.91
C LEU A 32 1.27 -6.05 5.40
N ALA A 33 -0.02 -5.79 5.60
CA ALA A 33 -1.10 -6.65 5.11
C ALA A 33 -2.02 -5.89 4.16
N VAL A 34 -2.32 -6.49 3.01
CA VAL A 34 -3.28 -5.97 2.03
C VAL A 34 -4.46 -6.93 1.98
N ARG A 35 -5.66 -6.42 2.30
CA ARG A 35 -6.92 -7.16 2.12
C ARG A 35 -7.51 -6.79 0.77
N TRP A 36 -7.75 -7.78 -0.05
CA TRP A 36 -8.24 -7.61 -1.41
C TRP A 36 -9.77 -7.71 -1.47
N PRO A 37 -10.41 -7.18 -2.53
CA PRO A 37 -11.87 -7.23 -2.67
C PRO A 37 -12.44 -8.65 -2.78
N ASP A 38 -11.65 -9.62 -3.22
CA ASP A 38 -12.00 -11.05 -3.28
C ASP A 38 -11.91 -11.75 -1.91
N GLY A 39 -11.57 -11.01 -0.85
CA GLY A 39 -11.40 -11.53 0.51
C GLY A 39 -10.01 -12.10 0.80
N ALA A 40 -9.13 -12.21 -0.20
CA ALA A 40 -7.78 -12.69 0.01
C ALA A 40 -6.92 -11.66 0.75
N THR A 41 -5.81 -12.13 1.32
CA THR A 41 -4.84 -11.26 2.01
C THR A 41 -3.43 -11.52 1.51
N SER A 42 -2.71 -10.46 1.13
CA SER A 42 -1.26 -10.51 0.94
C SER A 42 -0.58 -10.01 2.22
N VAL A 43 0.48 -10.70 2.64
CA VAL A 43 1.27 -10.34 3.82
C VAL A 43 2.74 -10.20 3.41
N VAL A 44 3.36 -9.12 3.86
CA VAL A 44 4.80 -8.89 3.77
C VAL A 44 5.31 -8.70 5.19
N ASP A 45 6.08 -9.67 5.67
CA ASP A 45 6.70 -9.61 6.99
C ASP A 45 8.03 -8.86 6.94
N ASN A 46 8.31 -8.10 7.99
CA ASN A 46 9.51 -7.29 8.18
C ASN A 46 9.93 -6.45 6.95
N PRO A 47 9.02 -5.66 6.34
CA PRO A 47 9.37 -4.87 5.16
C PRO A 47 10.40 -3.79 5.51
N ALA A 48 11.37 -3.58 4.61
CA ALA A 48 12.37 -2.55 4.79
C ALA A 48 11.74 -1.14 4.67
N ALA A 49 12.08 -0.24 5.61
CA ALA A 49 11.64 1.15 5.59
C ALA A 49 12.32 1.95 4.47
N GLY A 50 11.64 2.97 3.92
CA GLY A 50 12.21 3.82 2.88
C GLY A 50 12.28 3.18 1.49
N HIS A 51 11.55 2.08 1.27
CA HIS A 51 11.46 1.38 -0.02
C HIS A 51 10.09 1.55 -0.68
N HIS A 52 10.07 1.47 -2.00
CA HIS A 52 8.85 1.33 -2.78
C HIS A 52 8.56 -0.16 -2.98
N LEU A 53 7.41 -0.62 -2.49
CA LEU A 53 6.93 -1.99 -2.66
C LEU A 53 5.77 -2.02 -3.65
N THR A 54 5.83 -2.95 -4.61
CA THR A 54 4.71 -3.28 -5.49
C THR A 54 4.15 -4.64 -5.08
N ILE A 55 2.89 -4.66 -4.65
CA ILE A 55 2.20 -5.88 -4.25
C ILE A 55 1.06 -6.11 -5.23
N THR A 56 1.12 -7.23 -5.94
CA THR A 56 0.10 -7.62 -6.91
C THR A 56 -0.69 -8.78 -6.33
N ARG A 57 -2.01 -8.79 -6.53
CA ARG A 57 -2.84 -9.95 -6.23
C ARG A 57 -2.51 -11.07 -7.24
N PRO A 58 -2.02 -12.25 -6.80
CA PRO A 58 -1.90 -13.41 -7.68
C PRO A 58 -3.29 -13.90 -8.09
N GLN A 59 -3.47 -14.28 -9.35
CA GLN A 59 -4.70 -14.92 -9.86
C GLN A 59 -4.86 -16.34 -9.32
#